data_AF-A0A554VH75-F1
#
_entry.id   AF-A0A554VH75-F1
#
_cell.length_a   1.000
_cell.length_b   1.000
_cell.length_c   1.000
_cell.angle_alpha   90.00
_cell.angle_beta   90.00
_cell.angle_gamma   90.00
#
_symmetry.space_group_name_H-M   'P 1'
#
loop_
_entity.id
_entity.type
_entity.pdbx_description
1 polymer ?
#
loop_
_entity_poly.entity_id
_entity_poly.type
_entity_poly.pdbx_seq_one_letter_code
_entity_poly.pdbx_strand_id
1 'polypeptide(L)'
;MKQGLITFIFLCTLQLALGQGKEEILENVKDQMEIIDSYIEFETFYLDPEEFLDKMADHGAELNGYYEHERLKKIVRKVGTRTADVVTEFYFWNDQLIYVNYKQRPYTESKNANGQRILDYSNAYTKYESKHYFNNGEEVETKKIGESLEEITTEEEFVKYANKMKSLLDNKFYNRNIYENLQGKWMFIQNTEDYIIFEGTIRFNFYNGKFANRLKTRIEEDVLICFFPMDDRIYRYKIGSIDNNVLTLIDLSSQEEFVYAKVD
;
A
#
# COMPACT_ATOMS: atom_id res chain seq x y z
N MET A 1 35.12 46.21 -14.10
CA MET A 1 34.13 45.71 -15.09
C MET A 1 34.45 44.31 -15.60
N LYS A 2 35.70 43.98 -16.00
CA LYS A 2 36.03 42.63 -16.54
C LYS A 2 35.86 41.47 -15.54
N GLN A 3 36.18 41.66 -14.25
CA GLN A 3 36.01 40.61 -13.23
C GLN A 3 34.54 40.28 -12.94
N GLY A 4 33.66 41.27 -12.83
CA GLY A 4 32.23 41.03 -12.58
C GLY A 4 31.52 40.30 -13.74
N LEU A 5 31.96 40.50 -14.98
CA LEU A 5 31.43 39.80 -16.15
C LEU A 5 31.77 38.29 -16.11
N ILE A 6 33.00 37.95 -15.70
CA ILE A 6 33.44 36.55 -15.60
C ILE A 6 32.68 35.83 -14.48
N THR A 7 32.48 36.49 -13.34
CA THR A 7 31.69 35.91 -12.23
C THR A 7 30.24 35.68 -12.63
N PHE A 8 29.64 36.60 -13.39
CA PHE A 8 28.27 36.46 -13.88
C PHE A 8 28.12 35.32 -14.90
N ILE A 9 29.05 35.20 -15.85
CA ILE A 9 29.05 34.11 -16.84
C ILE A 9 29.21 32.74 -16.17
N PHE A 10 30.11 32.64 -15.17
CA PHE A 10 30.31 31.39 -14.43
C PHE A 10 29.06 30.98 -13.62
N LEU A 11 28.35 31.96 -13.04
CA LEU A 11 27.08 31.72 -12.35
C LEU A 11 25.97 31.24 -13.31
N CYS A 12 25.89 31.84 -14.51
CA CYS A 12 24.92 31.42 -15.53
C CYS A 12 25.20 30.02 -16.07
N THR A 13 26.47 29.62 -16.24
CA THR A 13 26.82 28.26 -16.69
C THR A 13 26.51 27.18 -15.65
N LEU A 14 26.63 27.49 -14.36
CA LEU A 14 26.25 26.58 -13.28
C LEU A 14 24.74 26.33 -13.24
N GLN A 15 23.92 27.35 -13.53
CA GLN A 15 22.46 27.19 -13.56
C GLN A 15 21.98 26.41 -14.80
N LEU A 16 22.67 26.53 -15.95
CA LEU A 16 22.33 25.77 -17.16
C LEU A 16 22.67 24.28 -17.04
N ALA A 17 23.76 23.92 -16.34
CA ALA A 17 24.13 22.52 -16.11
C ALA A 17 23.14 21.79 -15.18
N LEU A 18 22.57 22.49 -14.19
CA LEU A 18 21.56 21.93 -13.29
C LEU A 18 20.21 21.69 -13.97
N GLY A 19 19.87 22.46 -15.02
CA GLY A 19 18.64 22.29 -15.79
C GLY A 19 18.66 21.05 -16.69
N GLN A 20 19.80 20.74 -17.31
CA GLN A 20 19.96 19.58 -18.19
C GLN A 20 19.76 18.24 -17.46
N GLY A 21 20.31 18.10 -16.25
CA GLY A 21 20.16 16.87 -15.47
C GLY A 21 18.70 16.58 -15.08
N LYS A 22 17.90 17.62 -14.84
CA LYS A 22 16.48 17.45 -14.48
C LYS A 22 15.66 16.94 -15.67
N GLU A 23 15.84 17.51 -16.85
CA GLU A 23 15.09 17.09 -18.05
C GLU A 23 15.40 15.64 -18.42
N GLU A 24 16.66 15.23 -18.33
CA GLU A 24 17.10 13.84 -18.53
C GLU A 24 16.45 12.89 -17.51
N ILE A 25 16.39 13.26 -16.23
CA ILE A 25 15.69 12.46 -15.20
C ILE A 25 14.20 12.31 -15.56
N LEU A 26 13.53 13.39 -15.97
CA LEU A 26 12.11 13.36 -16.31
C LEU A 26 11.81 12.52 -17.56
N GLU A 27 12.70 12.53 -18.55
CA GLU A 27 12.61 11.66 -19.73
C GLU A 27 12.80 10.20 -19.33
N ASN A 28 13.83 9.90 -18.55
CA ASN A 28 14.10 8.55 -18.05
C ASN A 28 12.93 7.97 -17.25
N VAL A 29 12.32 8.75 -16.34
CA VAL A 29 11.14 8.31 -15.58
C VAL A 29 9.96 7.99 -16.51
N LYS A 30 9.74 8.77 -17.57
CA LYS A 30 8.66 8.49 -18.54
C LYS A 30 8.92 7.19 -19.30
N ASP A 31 10.15 6.98 -19.77
CA ASP A 31 10.52 5.76 -20.48
C ASP A 31 10.31 4.53 -19.59
N GLN A 32 10.73 4.62 -18.32
CA GLN A 32 10.51 3.56 -17.32
C GLN A 32 9.02 3.29 -17.08
N MET A 33 8.20 4.33 -16.98
CA MET A 33 6.74 4.19 -16.85
C MET A 33 6.12 3.54 -18.09
N GLU A 34 6.54 3.94 -19.29
CA GLU A 34 6.04 3.35 -20.55
C GLU A 34 6.38 1.86 -20.62
N ILE A 35 7.60 1.48 -20.21
CA ILE A 35 7.98 0.07 -20.10
C ILE A 35 7.06 -0.66 -19.11
N ILE A 36 6.82 -0.09 -17.92
CA ILE A 36 5.93 -0.70 -16.92
C ILE A 36 4.52 -0.87 -17.47
N ASP A 37 3.95 0.17 -18.07
CA ASP A 37 2.58 0.15 -18.60
C ASP A 37 2.46 -0.73 -19.87
N SER A 38 3.58 -1.11 -20.51
CA SER A 38 3.62 -2.03 -21.65
C SER A 38 3.53 -3.51 -21.27
N TYR A 39 3.72 -3.85 -19.98
CA TYR A 39 3.56 -5.23 -19.52
C TYR A 39 2.09 -5.66 -19.63
N ILE A 40 1.87 -6.83 -20.22
CA ILE A 40 0.53 -7.36 -20.53
C ILE A 40 0.01 -8.19 -19.35
N GLU A 41 0.91 -8.85 -18.62
CA GLU A 41 0.59 -9.73 -17.51
C GLU A 41 1.27 -9.21 -16.24
N PHE A 42 0.50 -9.14 -15.16
CA PHE A 42 1.01 -8.82 -13.83
C PHE A 42 0.46 -9.84 -12.85
N GLU A 43 1.32 -10.34 -11.96
CA GLU A 43 0.86 -11.00 -10.74
C GLU A 43 0.33 -9.90 -9.81
N THR A 44 -0.97 -9.94 -9.51
CA THR A 44 -1.63 -8.88 -8.74
C THR A 44 -1.90 -9.34 -7.32
N PHE A 45 -1.45 -8.57 -6.34
CA PHE A 45 -1.75 -8.76 -4.92
C PHE A 45 -2.57 -7.58 -4.42
N TYR A 46 -3.64 -7.87 -3.69
CA TYR A 46 -4.48 -6.85 -3.06
C TYR A 46 -4.16 -6.77 -1.56
N LEU A 47 -4.27 -5.56 -1.01
CA LEU A 47 -4.41 -5.35 0.42
C LEU A 47 -5.85 -4.96 0.74
N ASP A 48 -6.46 -5.64 1.70
CA ASP A 48 -7.77 -5.28 2.22
C ASP A 48 -7.69 -3.93 2.94
N PRO A 49 -8.78 -3.14 2.98
CA PRO A 49 -8.80 -1.81 3.61
C PRO A 49 -8.16 -1.78 5.00
N GLU A 50 -8.37 -2.84 5.77
CA GLU A 50 -7.90 -2.96 7.16
C GLU A 50 -6.37 -3.17 7.25
N GLU A 51 -5.76 -3.70 6.20
CA GLU A 51 -4.33 -3.93 6.10
C GLU A 51 -3.59 -2.60 5.90
N PHE A 52 -4.13 -1.67 5.11
CA PHE A 52 -3.45 -0.43 4.74
C PHE A 52 -4.05 0.88 5.27
N LEU A 53 -5.30 0.90 5.72
CA LEU A 53 -5.92 2.07 6.34
C LEU A 53 -5.92 1.98 7.87
N ASP A 54 -5.74 3.14 8.51
CA ASP A 54 -5.91 3.28 9.96
C ASP A 54 -7.38 3.52 10.35
N LYS A 55 -8.21 3.97 9.39
CA LYS A 55 -9.63 4.25 9.54
C LYS A 55 -10.41 3.73 8.34
N MET A 56 -11.63 3.24 8.55
CA MET A 56 -12.49 2.83 7.45
C MET A 56 -12.81 4.01 6.54
N ALA A 57 -12.82 3.75 5.23
CA ALA A 57 -13.23 4.71 4.22
C ALA A 57 -14.76 4.75 4.11
N ASP A 58 -15.33 5.90 3.72
CA ASP A 58 -16.78 6.09 3.64
C ASP A 58 -17.40 5.23 2.51
N HIS A 59 -16.70 5.13 1.37
CA HIS A 59 -17.19 4.44 0.16
C HIS A 59 -16.21 3.37 -0.32
N GLY A 60 -15.59 2.67 0.64
CA GLY A 60 -14.67 1.57 0.38
C GLY A 60 -13.26 2.04 0.04
N ALA A 61 -12.34 1.09 0.00
CA ALA A 61 -10.97 1.33 -0.38
C ALA A 61 -10.36 0.07 -1.02
N GLU A 62 -9.42 0.29 -1.91
CA GLU A 62 -8.74 -0.77 -2.64
C GLU A 62 -7.27 -0.40 -2.75
N LEU A 63 -6.38 -1.38 -2.59
CA LEU A 63 -4.96 -1.20 -2.87
C LEU A 63 -4.42 -2.45 -3.55
N ASN A 64 -3.96 -2.28 -4.78
CA ASN A 64 -3.43 -3.34 -5.61
C ASN A 64 -1.95 -3.09 -5.89
N GLY A 65 -1.12 -4.10 -5.68
CA GLY A 65 0.27 -4.17 -6.12
C GLY A 65 0.39 -5.04 -7.35
N TYR A 66 1.11 -4.56 -8.36
CA TYR A 66 1.32 -5.24 -9.63
C TYR A 66 2.79 -5.65 -9.74
N TYR A 67 3.02 -6.96 -9.78
CA TYR A 67 4.33 -7.59 -9.82
C TYR A 67 4.64 -8.13 -11.20
N GLU A 68 5.86 -7.89 -11.65
CA GLU A 68 6.38 -8.44 -12.90
C GLU A 68 7.84 -8.85 -12.70
N HIS A 69 8.17 -10.08 -13.12
CA HIS A 69 9.44 -10.73 -12.80
C HIS A 69 9.78 -10.69 -11.30
N GLU A 70 8.81 -11.08 -10.46
CA GLU A 70 8.92 -11.10 -8.99
C GLU A 70 9.24 -9.75 -8.33
N ARG A 71 9.04 -8.64 -9.05
CA ARG A 71 9.30 -7.28 -8.53
C ARG A 71 8.08 -6.41 -8.67
N LEU A 72 7.79 -5.65 -7.61
CA LEU A 72 6.73 -4.66 -7.63
C LEU A 72 7.05 -3.56 -8.65
N LYS A 73 6.12 -3.32 -9.59
CA LYS A 73 6.24 -2.27 -10.60
C LYS A 73 5.30 -1.11 -10.34
N LYS A 74 4.11 -1.40 -9.83
CA LYS A 74 3.05 -0.39 -9.65
C LYS A 74 2.23 -0.69 -8.41
N ILE A 75 1.81 0.35 -7.71
CA ILE A 75 0.72 0.28 -6.73
C ILE A 75 -0.40 1.19 -7.21
N VAL A 76 -1.64 0.71 -7.20
CA VAL A 76 -2.83 1.53 -7.40
C VAL A 76 -3.66 1.48 -6.13
N ARG A 77 -3.82 2.64 -5.51
CA ARG A 77 -4.69 2.85 -4.36
C ARG A 77 -5.90 3.66 -4.76
N LYS A 78 -7.07 3.23 -4.31
CA LYS A 78 -8.33 3.97 -4.40
C LYS A 78 -8.94 4.07 -3.01
N VAL A 79 -9.33 5.27 -2.59
CA VAL A 79 -10.06 5.51 -1.34
C VAL A 79 -11.29 6.35 -1.64
N GLY A 80 -12.48 5.79 -1.40
CA GLY A 80 -13.74 6.49 -1.52
C GLY A 80 -14.04 7.32 -0.27
N THR A 81 -14.06 8.64 -0.42
CA THR A 81 -14.52 9.59 0.60
C THR A 81 -15.99 9.90 0.38
N ARG A 82 -16.67 10.59 1.30
CA ARG A 82 -18.05 11.05 1.10
C ARG A 82 -18.32 11.77 -0.23
N THR A 83 -17.36 12.51 -0.79
CA THR A 83 -17.59 13.42 -1.93
C THR A 83 -16.74 13.11 -3.16
N ALA A 84 -15.72 12.27 -3.05
CA ALA A 84 -14.84 11.92 -4.15
C ALA A 84 -14.11 10.59 -3.95
N ASP A 85 -13.67 10.00 -5.06
CA ASP A 85 -12.62 9.00 -5.06
C ASP A 85 -11.24 9.68 -5.07
N VAL A 86 -10.37 9.29 -4.15
CA VAL A 86 -8.94 9.62 -4.20
C VAL A 86 -8.20 8.42 -4.78
N VAL A 87 -7.60 8.60 -5.95
CA VAL A 87 -6.82 7.57 -6.64
C VAL A 87 -5.36 7.97 -6.63
N THR A 88 -4.47 7.07 -6.23
CA THR A 88 -3.03 7.30 -6.23
C THR A 88 -2.33 6.13 -6.89
N GLU A 89 -1.58 6.41 -7.94
CA GLU A 89 -0.76 5.45 -8.66
C GLU A 89 0.71 5.70 -8.30
N PHE A 90 1.42 4.67 -7.85
CA PHE A 90 2.84 4.72 -7.54
C PHE A 90 3.58 3.80 -8.51
N TYR A 91 4.67 4.28 -9.09
CA TYR A 91 5.50 3.52 -10.01
C TYR A 91 6.88 3.29 -9.43
N PHE A 92 7.37 2.06 -9.58
CA PHE A 92 8.63 1.62 -9.02
C PHE A 92 9.56 1.09 -10.11
N TRP A 93 10.82 1.53 -10.05
CA TRP A 93 11.88 1.02 -10.90
C TRP A 93 13.10 0.71 -10.04
N ASN A 94 13.69 -0.48 -10.23
CA ASN A 94 14.79 -0.98 -9.39
C ASN A 94 14.50 -0.83 -7.87
N ASP A 95 13.29 -1.20 -7.45
CA ASP A 95 12.81 -1.11 -6.07
C ASP A 95 12.71 0.31 -5.49
N GLN A 96 12.87 1.34 -6.31
CA GLN A 96 12.75 2.75 -5.92
C GLN A 96 11.49 3.37 -6.50
N LEU A 97 10.82 4.23 -5.71
CA LEU A 97 9.72 5.06 -6.21
C LEU A 97 10.28 6.06 -7.22
N ILE A 98 9.73 6.08 -8.43
CA ILE A 98 10.13 6.99 -9.51
C ILE A 98 9.05 8.02 -9.86
N TYR A 99 7.78 7.67 -9.62
CA TYR A 99 6.67 8.52 -10.01
C TYR A 99 5.42 8.26 -9.18
N VAL A 100 4.67 9.32 -8.91
CA VAL A 100 3.33 9.26 -8.30
C VAL A 100 2.36 10.10 -9.10
N ASN A 101 1.18 9.52 -9.37
CA ASN A 101 0.03 10.23 -9.89
C ASN A 101 -1.11 10.21 -8.89
N TYR A 102 -1.33 11.35 -8.23
CA TYR A 102 -2.43 11.54 -7.28
C TYR A 102 -3.58 12.28 -7.96
N LYS A 103 -4.79 11.72 -7.86
CA LYS A 103 -6.00 12.24 -8.51
C LYS A 103 -7.13 12.35 -7.49
N GLN A 104 -7.83 13.49 -7.48
CA GLN A 104 -9.11 13.63 -6.79
C GLN A 104 -10.24 13.63 -7.82
N ARG A 105 -11.17 12.71 -7.65
CA ARG A 105 -12.25 12.45 -8.59
C ARG A 105 -13.61 12.62 -7.91
N PRO A 106 -14.17 13.84 -7.86
CA PRO A 106 -15.48 14.07 -7.27
C PRO A 106 -16.57 13.28 -8.00
N TYR A 107 -17.54 12.79 -7.24
CA TYR A 107 -18.71 12.12 -7.79
C TYR A 107 -19.61 13.10 -8.52
N THR A 108 -20.26 12.62 -9.57
CA THR A 108 -21.24 13.40 -10.33
C THR A 108 -22.60 13.42 -9.61
N GLU A 109 -23.38 14.50 -9.77
CA GLU A 109 -24.77 14.53 -9.28
C GLU A 109 -25.69 13.88 -10.32
N SER A 110 -26.59 13.00 -9.87
CA SER A 110 -27.69 12.45 -10.66
C SER A 110 -29.04 12.72 -9.97
N LYS A 111 -30.16 12.39 -10.64
CA LYS A 111 -31.50 12.47 -10.05
C LYS A 111 -32.05 11.07 -9.83
N ASN A 112 -32.59 10.80 -8.64
CA ASN A 112 -33.32 9.56 -8.38
C ASN A 112 -34.71 9.58 -9.05
N ALA A 113 -35.44 8.46 -8.95
CA ALA A 113 -36.79 8.31 -9.53
C ALA A 113 -37.81 9.38 -9.05
N ASN A 114 -37.55 10.01 -7.90
CA ASN A 114 -38.37 11.06 -7.31
C ASN A 114 -37.87 12.48 -7.65
N GLY A 115 -36.87 12.60 -8.54
CA GLY A 115 -36.29 13.88 -8.97
C GLY A 115 -35.35 14.54 -7.96
N GLN A 116 -35.03 13.87 -6.84
CA GLN A 116 -34.07 14.37 -5.84
C GLN A 116 -32.65 14.20 -6.34
N ARG A 117 -31.79 15.18 -6.08
CA ARG A 117 -30.37 15.11 -6.38
C ARG A 117 -29.68 14.12 -5.45
N ILE A 118 -28.97 13.16 -6.03
CA ILE A 118 -28.15 12.17 -5.31
C ILE A 118 -26.76 12.13 -5.95
N LEU A 119 -25.75 11.76 -5.18
CA LEU A 119 -24.42 11.50 -5.73
C LEU A 119 -24.42 10.15 -6.45
N ASP A 120 -23.87 10.15 -7.66
CA ASP A 120 -23.59 8.95 -8.42
C ASP A 120 -22.14 8.50 -8.17
N TYR A 121 -22.00 7.55 -7.25
CA TYR A 121 -20.71 6.98 -6.85
C TYR A 121 -20.04 6.14 -7.94
N SER A 122 -20.74 5.82 -9.04
CA SER A 122 -20.18 5.08 -10.17
C SER A 122 -19.49 5.97 -11.20
N ASN A 123 -19.79 7.28 -11.19
CA ASN A 123 -19.32 8.23 -12.18
C ASN A 123 -18.56 9.38 -11.53
N ALA A 124 -17.25 9.45 -11.80
CA ALA A 124 -16.36 10.48 -11.28
C ALA A 124 -15.37 10.97 -12.35
N TYR A 125 -15.08 12.27 -12.36
CA TYR A 125 -14.13 12.91 -13.30
C TYR A 125 -12.92 13.45 -12.54
N THR A 126 -11.75 13.53 -13.16
CA THR A 126 -10.55 14.09 -12.52
C THR A 126 -10.68 15.61 -12.41
N LYS A 127 -10.84 16.13 -11.19
CA LYS A 127 -10.88 17.57 -10.91
C LYS A 127 -9.50 18.13 -10.57
N TYR A 128 -8.72 17.34 -9.84
CA TYR A 128 -7.36 17.66 -9.44
C TYR A 128 -6.44 16.48 -9.75
N GLU A 129 -5.25 16.78 -10.27
CA GLU A 129 -4.18 15.82 -10.50
C GLU A 129 -2.86 16.44 -10.05
N SER A 130 -2.07 15.72 -9.25
CA SER A 130 -0.68 16.06 -8.95
C SER A 130 0.24 14.91 -9.35
N LYS A 131 1.24 15.26 -10.18
CA LYS A 131 2.23 14.35 -10.73
C LYS A 131 3.56 14.66 -10.09
N HIS A 132 4.14 13.69 -9.40
CA HIS A 132 5.38 13.83 -8.65
C HIS A 132 6.41 12.90 -9.25
N TYR A 133 7.60 13.43 -9.52
CA TYR A 133 8.72 12.69 -10.10
C TYR A 133 9.83 12.58 -9.06
N PHE A 134 10.41 11.40 -8.93
CA PHE A 134 11.39 11.09 -7.91
C PHE A 134 12.69 10.56 -8.54
N ASN A 135 13.81 10.86 -7.91
CA ASN A 135 15.10 10.27 -8.23
C ASN A 135 15.84 9.96 -6.93
N ASN A 136 16.25 8.70 -6.72
CA ASN A 136 16.92 8.26 -5.50
C ASN A 136 16.16 8.61 -4.20
N GLY A 137 14.83 8.62 -4.24
CA GLY A 137 13.98 8.93 -3.09
C GLY A 137 13.72 10.41 -2.84
N GLU A 138 14.29 11.31 -3.64
CA GLU A 138 14.05 12.75 -3.56
C GLU A 138 13.09 13.21 -4.67
N GLU A 139 12.17 14.13 -4.34
CA GLU A 139 11.25 14.72 -5.33
C GLU A 139 12.00 15.74 -6.19
N VAL A 140 12.03 15.54 -7.50
CA VAL A 140 12.73 16.41 -8.47
C VAL A 140 11.80 17.37 -9.21
N GLU A 141 10.51 17.04 -9.29
CA GLU A 141 9.49 17.83 -9.99
C GLU A 141 8.09 17.47 -9.48
N THR A 142 7.24 18.49 -9.38
CA THR A 142 5.80 18.33 -9.15
C THR A 142 5.01 19.18 -10.14
N LYS A 143 4.01 18.56 -10.78
CA LYS A 143 3.07 19.23 -11.69
C LYS A 143 1.66 19.08 -11.17
N LYS A 144 0.99 20.21 -10.91
CA LYS A 144 -0.39 20.26 -10.42
C LYS A 144 -1.32 20.72 -11.53
N ILE A 145 -2.46 20.07 -11.67
CA ILE A 145 -3.48 20.35 -12.69
C ILE A 145 -4.83 20.47 -11.97
N GLY A 146 -5.53 21.58 -12.20
CA GLY A 146 -6.81 21.86 -11.55
C GLY A 146 -6.68 22.32 -10.09
N GLU A 147 -7.82 22.40 -9.41
CA GLU A 147 -7.93 22.86 -8.02
C GLU A 147 -8.37 21.71 -7.11
N SER A 148 -7.64 21.51 -6.01
CA SER A 148 -7.96 20.48 -5.02
C SER A 148 -9.30 20.76 -4.34
N LEU A 149 -9.99 19.69 -3.93
CA LEU A 149 -11.18 19.77 -3.10
C LEU A 149 -10.80 20.18 -1.67
N GLU A 150 -11.40 21.25 -1.16
CA GLU A 150 -11.11 21.79 0.19
C GLU A 150 -11.32 20.76 1.31
N GLU A 151 -12.29 19.86 1.14
CA GLU A 151 -12.63 18.82 2.11
C GLU A 151 -11.61 17.67 2.14
N ILE A 152 -10.70 17.58 1.17
CA ILE A 152 -9.74 16.47 1.02
C ILE A 152 -8.32 17.02 1.18
N THR A 153 -7.69 16.66 2.29
CA THR A 153 -6.27 16.94 2.52
C THR A 153 -5.43 16.27 1.43
N THR A 154 -4.56 17.05 0.81
CA THR A 154 -3.62 16.52 -0.17
C THR A 154 -2.53 15.73 0.55
N GLU A 155 -2.17 14.58 0.01
CA GLU A 155 -1.13 13.73 0.58
C GLU A 155 0.26 14.29 0.23
N GLU A 156 1.19 14.31 1.18
CA GLU A 156 2.53 14.90 1.01
C GLU A 156 3.66 13.89 1.26
N GLU A 157 3.44 12.88 2.11
CA GLU A 157 4.47 11.89 2.48
C GLU A 157 4.51 10.66 1.53
N PHE A 158 4.48 10.89 0.21
CA PHE A 158 4.34 9.80 -0.78
C PHE A 158 5.43 8.74 -0.68
N VAL A 159 6.70 9.11 -0.52
CA VAL A 159 7.82 8.15 -0.44
C VAL A 159 7.66 7.20 0.75
N LYS A 160 7.33 7.77 1.92
CA LYS A 160 7.15 6.99 3.15
C LYS A 160 5.94 6.08 3.05
N TYR A 161 4.83 6.58 2.51
CA TYR A 161 3.63 5.77 2.27
C TYR A 161 3.91 4.64 1.28
N ALA A 162 4.51 4.95 0.12
CA ALA A 162 4.85 3.99 -0.92
C ALA A 162 5.75 2.86 -0.39
N ASN A 163 6.77 3.20 0.40
CA ASN A 163 7.66 2.21 1.00
C ASN A 163 6.95 1.33 2.04
N LYS A 164 6.07 1.92 2.87
CA LYS A 164 5.23 1.16 3.81
C LYS A 164 4.36 0.16 3.07
N MET A 165 3.69 0.58 2.00
CA MET A 165 2.80 -0.28 1.21
C MET A 165 3.57 -1.35 0.43
N LYS A 166 4.69 -0.98 -0.19
CA LYS A 166 5.61 -1.93 -0.83
C LYS A 166 6.04 -3.01 0.16
N SER A 167 6.42 -2.65 1.37
CA SER A 167 6.82 -3.63 2.39
C SER A 167 5.70 -4.60 2.76
N LEU A 168 4.45 -4.14 2.86
CA LEU A 168 3.30 -5.02 3.14
C LEU A 168 3.00 -5.94 1.95
N LEU A 169 2.97 -5.39 0.74
CA LEU A 169 2.74 -6.15 -0.48
C LEU A 169 3.84 -7.18 -0.71
N ASP A 170 5.11 -6.80 -0.59
CA ASP A 170 6.26 -7.71 -0.75
C ASP A 170 6.20 -8.83 0.29
N ASN A 171 5.83 -8.51 1.53
CA ASN A 171 5.64 -9.53 2.56
C ASN A 171 4.58 -10.55 2.17
N LYS A 172 3.42 -10.09 1.66
CA LYS A 172 2.33 -10.95 1.20
C LYS A 172 2.73 -11.77 -0.04
N PHE A 173 3.43 -11.14 -0.97
CA PHE A 173 3.90 -11.73 -2.23
C PHE A 173 4.91 -12.87 -1.97
N TYR A 174 6.02 -12.57 -1.28
CA TYR A 174 7.09 -13.56 -1.08
C TYR A 174 6.69 -14.67 -0.11
N ASN A 175 5.70 -14.44 0.76
CA ASN A 175 5.18 -15.45 1.68
C ASN A 175 3.79 -15.99 1.28
N ARG A 176 3.39 -15.86 0.01
CA ARG A 176 2.03 -16.21 -0.46
C ARG A 176 1.60 -17.63 -0.05
N ASN A 177 2.49 -18.61 -0.18
CA ASN A 177 2.19 -20.00 0.20
C ASN A 177 1.92 -20.16 1.70
N ILE A 178 2.66 -19.43 2.54
CA ILE A 178 2.45 -19.45 4.01
C ILE A 178 1.11 -18.80 4.32
N TYR A 179 0.82 -17.64 3.73
CA TYR A 179 -0.46 -16.96 3.94
C TYR A 179 -1.64 -17.79 3.46
N GLU A 180 -1.56 -18.40 2.27
CA GLU A 180 -2.59 -19.30 1.74
C GLU A 180 -2.87 -20.45 2.70
N ASN A 181 -1.83 -21.10 3.22
CA ASN A 181 -1.98 -22.18 4.19
C ASN A 181 -2.57 -21.68 5.51
N LEU A 182 -2.20 -20.48 5.97
CA LEU A 182 -2.71 -19.86 7.21
C LEU A 182 -4.19 -19.52 7.15
N GLN A 183 -4.77 -19.26 5.97
CA GLN A 183 -6.15 -18.78 5.88
C GLN A 183 -7.15 -19.74 6.55
N GLY A 184 -8.17 -19.16 7.19
CA GLY A 184 -9.29 -19.89 7.79
C GLY A 184 -9.22 -19.98 9.31
N LYS A 185 -10.06 -20.85 9.86
CA LYS A 185 -10.26 -21.02 11.31
C LYS A 185 -9.38 -22.14 11.85
N TRP A 186 -8.75 -21.88 13.00
CA TRP A 186 -7.82 -22.77 13.68
C TRP A 186 -8.20 -22.92 15.15
N MET A 187 -8.65 -24.11 15.54
CA MET A 187 -9.11 -24.43 16.88
C MET A 187 -7.95 -24.91 17.73
N PHE A 188 -7.78 -24.36 18.93
CA PHE A 188 -6.74 -24.80 19.83
C PHE A 188 -7.07 -26.21 20.37
N ILE A 189 -6.15 -27.16 20.21
CA ILE A 189 -6.46 -28.58 20.49
C ILE A 189 -6.68 -28.85 21.98
N GLN A 190 -6.04 -28.08 22.87
CA GLN A 190 -6.18 -28.27 24.32
C GLN A 190 -7.45 -27.61 24.88
N ASN A 191 -7.98 -26.59 24.21
CA ASN A 191 -9.24 -25.93 24.57
C ASN A 191 -9.95 -25.46 23.30
N THR A 192 -10.94 -26.22 22.85
CA THR A 192 -11.68 -25.91 21.61
C THR A 192 -12.55 -24.67 21.72
N GLU A 193 -12.77 -24.10 22.91
CA GLU A 193 -13.43 -22.79 22.99
C GLU A 193 -12.50 -21.64 22.59
N ASP A 194 -11.18 -21.90 22.56
CA ASP A 194 -10.17 -20.96 22.10
C ASP A 194 -9.80 -21.25 20.64
N TYR A 195 -9.83 -20.22 19.81
CA TYR A 195 -9.50 -20.37 18.40
C TYR A 195 -8.98 -19.07 17.81
N ILE A 196 -8.33 -19.21 16.67
CA ILE A 196 -7.84 -18.08 15.88
C ILE A 196 -8.39 -18.17 14.46
N ILE A 197 -8.56 -17.03 13.82
CA ILE A 197 -8.95 -16.94 12.41
C ILE A 197 -7.92 -16.08 11.71
N PHE A 198 -7.42 -16.54 10.57
CA PHE A 198 -6.63 -15.71 9.66
C PHE A 198 -7.45 -15.33 8.44
N GLU A 199 -7.51 -14.03 8.15
CA GLU A 199 -8.08 -13.45 6.94
C GLU A 199 -7.08 -12.44 6.36
N GLY A 200 -6.54 -12.74 5.19
CA GLY A 200 -5.42 -11.97 4.61
C GLY A 200 -4.20 -11.99 5.54
N THR A 201 -3.71 -10.81 5.90
CA THR A 201 -2.64 -10.61 6.91
C THR A 201 -3.19 -10.28 8.30
N ILE A 202 -4.47 -10.52 8.57
CA ILE A 202 -5.09 -10.25 9.86
C ILE A 202 -5.31 -11.55 10.64
N ARG A 203 -4.96 -11.54 11.92
CA ARG A 203 -5.25 -12.60 12.89
C ARG A 203 -6.28 -12.13 13.90
N PHE A 204 -7.39 -12.84 14.01
CA PHE A 204 -8.41 -12.66 15.03
C PHE A 204 -8.24 -13.73 16.10
N ASN A 205 -8.21 -13.33 17.37
CA ASN A 205 -8.10 -14.25 18.50
C ASN A 205 -9.43 -14.30 19.24
N PHE A 206 -9.85 -15.51 19.59
CA PHE A 206 -11.05 -15.79 20.37
C PHE A 206 -10.69 -16.64 21.58
N TYR A 207 -11.20 -16.24 22.75
CA TYR A 207 -11.04 -16.99 23.99
C TYR A 207 -12.41 -17.30 24.58
N ASN A 208 -12.65 -18.55 25.00
CA ASN A 208 -13.95 -19.03 25.48
C ASN A 208 -15.12 -18.64 24.55
N GLY A 209 -14.92 -18.78 23.24
CA GLY A 209 -15.88 -18.43 22.20
C GLY A 209 -16.08 -16.94 21.94
N LYS A 210 -15.38 -16.04 22.66
CA LYS A 210 -15.55 -14.59 22.56
C LYS A 210 -14.37 -13.93 21.86
N PHE A 211 -14.67 -12.96 21.00
CA PHE A 211 -13.64 -12.13 20.38
C PHE A 211 -12.79 -11.46 21.47
N ALA A 212 -11.48 -11.61 21.36
CA ALA A 212 -10.53 -11.06 22.30
C ALA A 212 -9.78 -9.87 21.71
N ASN A 213 -9.16 -10.07 20.54
CA ASN A 213 -8.42 -9.03 19.86
C ASN A 213 -8.18 -9.38 18.38
N ARG A 214 -7.71 -8.36 17.64
CA ARG A 214 -7.30 -8.44 16.25
C ARG A 214 -5.86 -7.93 16.15
N LEU A 215 -5.01 -8.69 15.45
CA LEU A 215 -3.60 -8.38 15.23
C LEU A 215 -3.31 -8.32 13.73
N LYS A 216 -2.47 -7.38 13.31
CA LYS A 216 -1.84 -7.46 11.99
C LYS A 216 -0.71 -8.46 12.04
N THR A 217 -0.44 -9.11 10.92
CA THR A 217 0.60 -10.13 10.81
C THR A 217 1.59 -9.78 9.71
N ARG A 218 2.83 -10.22 9.91
CA ARG A 218 3.84 -10.30 8.85
C ARG A 218 4.72 -11.53 9.07
N ILE A 219 5.25 -12.08 7.99
CA ILE A 219 6.17 -13.22 8.05
C ILE A 219 7.60 -12.74 7.81
N GLU A 220 8.49 -12.99 8.75
CA GLU A 220 9.93 -12.80 8.57
C GLU A 220 10.59 -14.18 8.66
N GLU A 221 11.07 -14.70 7.53
CA GLU A 221 11.61 -16.05 7.42
C GLU A 221 10.57 -17.12 7.84
N ASP A 222 10.73 -17.76 9.00
CA ASP A 222 9.81 -18.73 9.58
C ASP A 222 9.05 -18.17 10.80
N VAL A 223 9.11 -16.85 11.03
CA VAL A 223 8.51 -16.19 12.18
C VAL A 223 7.26 -15.40 11.79
N LEU A 224 6.12 -15.83 12.35
CA LEU A 224 4.87 -15.08 12.36
C LEU A 224 4.96 -13.98 13.42
N ILE A 225 5.05 -12.73 12.97
CA ILE A 225 5.04 -11.55 13.83
C ILE A 225 3.60 -11.02 13.86
N CYS A 226 3.00 -10.95 15.05
CA CYS A 226 1.67 -10.40 15.26
C CYS A 226 1.76 -9.10 16.08
N PHE A 227 1.13 -8.02 15.64
CA PHE A 227 1.22 -6.71 16.30
C PHE A 227 -0.09 -5.93 16.27
N PHE A 228 -0.27 -5.06 17.25
CA PHE A 228 -1.37 -4.11 17.27
C PHE A 228 -1.02 -2.88 16.42
N PRO A 229 -1.93 -2.37 15.57
CA PRO A 229 -1.67 -1.13 14.83
C PRO A 229 -1.53 0.11 15.71
N MET A 230 -2.12 0.08 16.91
CA MET A 230 -2.28 1.23 17.81
C MET A 230 -1.40 1.12 19.07
N ASP A 231 -0.55 0.10 19.17
CA ASP A 231 0.24 -0.20 20.37
C ASP A 231 1.55 -0.89 19.95
N ASP A 232 2.61 -0.72 20.73
CA ASP A 232 3.96 -1.23 20.47
C ASP A 232 4.11 -2.72 20.85
N ARG A 233 3.04 -3.37 21.30
CA ARG A 233 3.03 -4.82 21.61
C ARG A 233 3.20 -5.65 20.34
N ILE A 234 4.27 -6.44 20.34
CA ILE A 234 4.62 -7.39 19.27
C ILE A 234 4.75 -8.79 19.87
N TYR A 235 4.03 -9.74 19.31
CA TYR A 235 4.15 -11.16 19.58
C TYR A 235 4.89 -11.83 18.43
N ARG A 236 5.77 -12.78 18.73
CA ARG A 236 6.56 -13.48 17.72
C ARG A 236 6.41 -14.98 17.92
N TYR A 237 5.96 -15.65 16.87
CA TYR A 237 5.75 -17.08 16.86
C TYR A 237 6.59 -17.72 15.78
N LYS A 238 7.45 -18.67 16.12
CA LYS A 238 8.05 -19.53 15.11
C LYS A 238 6.98 -20.48 14.57
N ILE A 239 6.86 -20.56 13.26
CA ILE A 239 5.98 -21.52 12.59
C ILE A 239 6.69 -22.87 12.61
N GLY A 240 6.25 -23.77 13.49
CA GLY A 240 6.81 -25.12 13.59
C GLY A 240 6.38 -25.99 12.41
N SER A 241 5.08 -25.99 12.12
CA SER A 241 4.50 -26.68 10.97
C SER A 241 3.21 -25.99 10.55
N ILE A 242 2.93 -26.01 9.25
CA ILE A 242 1.64 -25.57 8.71
C ILE A 242 1.27 -26.45 7.52
N ASP A 243 0.13 -27.11 7.61
CA ASP A 243 -0.48 -27.87 6.52
C ASP A 243 -2.00 -27.67 6.49
N ASN A 244 -2.73 -28.45 5.69
CA ASN A 244 -4.18 -28.30 5.55
C ASN A 244 -4.98 -28.64 6.82
N ASN A 245 -4.37 -29.27 7.83
CA ASN A 245 -5.04 -29.77 9.02
C ASN A 245 -4.45 -29.22 10.32
N VAL A 246 -3.15 -28.96 10.37
CA VAL A 246 -2.42 -28.63 11.60
C VAL A 246 -1.57 -27.38 11.44
N LEU A 247 -1.66 -26.49 12.43
CA LEU A 247 -0.79 -25.35 12.62
C LEU A 247 -0.11 -25.46 13.98
N THR A 248 1.22 -25.41 13.98
CA THR A 248 2.04 -25.40 15.20
C THR A 248 2.77 -24.06 15.28
N LEU A 249 2.54 -23.32 16.37
CA LEU A 249 3.19 -22.05 16.66
C LEU A 249 3.97 -22.15 17.96
N ILE A 250 5.22 -21.71 17.98
CA ILE A 250 6.05 -21.65 19.19
C ILE A 250 6.26 -20.19 19.55
N ASP A 251 5.74 -19.75 20.69
CA ASP A 251 5.97 -18.39 21.18
C ASP A 251 7.45 -18.21 21.54
N LEU A 252 8.12 -17.28 20.85
CA LEU A 252 9.56 -17.07 21.03
C LEU A 252 9.91 -16.46 22.40
N SER A 253 8.95 -15.84 23.09
CA SER A 253 9.15 -15.28 24.43
C SER A 253 9.00 -16.34 25.52
N SER A 254 7.92 -17.13 25.51
CA SER A 254 7.62 -18.12 26.56
C SER A 254 8.19 -19.52 26.24
N GLN A 255 8.54 -19.78 25.00
CA GLN A 255 8.87 -21.11 24.46
C GLN A 255 7.70 -22.10 24.54
N GLU A 256 6.48 -21.60 24.70
CA GLU A 256 5.26 -22.42 24.71
C GLU A 256 4.86 -22.80 23.29
N GLU A 257 4.46 -24.06 23.12
CA GLU A 257 3.96 -24.61 21.85
C GLU A 257 2.43 -24.60 21.82
N PHE A 258 1.87 -23.99 20.79
CA PHE A 258 0.45 -23.95 20.50
C PHE A 258 0.15 -24.78 19.26
N VAL A 259 -0.69 -25.81 19.42
CA VAL A 259 -1.11 -26.68 18.32
C VAL A 259 -2.59 -26.43 18.03
N TYR A 260 -2.88 -26.14 16.77
CA TYR A 260 -4.23 -25.87 16.29
C TYR A 260 -4.64 -26.86 15.20
N ALA A 261 -5.93 -27.22 15.20
CA ALA A 261 -6.56 -27.98 14.13
C ALA A 261 -7.37 -27.03 13.22
N LYS A 262 -7.23 -27.19 11.90
CA LYS A 262 -8.01 -26.41 10.92
C LYS A 262 -9.48 -26.85 10.96
N VAL A 263 -10.38 -25.88 10.82
CA VAL A 263 -11.82 -26.11 10.69
C VAL A 263 -12.29 -25.49 9.40
N ASP A 264 -12.95 -26.31 8.58
CA ASP A 264 -13.63 -25.90 7.36
C ASP A 264 -14.85 -25.00 7.65
#